data_AF-A0A1Q7FXQ8-F1
#
_entry.id   AF-A0A1Q7FXQ8-F1
#
_cell.length_a   1.000
_cell.length_b   1.000
_cell.length_c   1.000
_cell.angle_alpha   90.00
_cell.angle_beta   90.00
_cell.angle_gamma   90.00
#
_symmetry.space_group_name_H-M   'P 1'
#
loop_
_entity.id
_entity.type
_entity.pdbx_description
1 polymer ?
#
loop_
_entity_poly.entity_id
_entity_poly.type
_entity_poly.pdbx_seq_one_letter_code
_entity_poly.pdbx_strand_id
1 'polypeptide(L)'
;MVLRLIALAVLAGGCATAATDAPRGSSVPKWESRAVAPARGEFRILPDGRREQIRYKGWTTQDFGTFRTYAYGDGHPEPPVARVAMPTSLAGDPARGRALFLSRAKGPCAGCHLIPGDDVWPAGGVGPDLSTIGDRGLSDQYLYQQIYDPRLIFPNTTMPPWGGAGVFTPEEIAHLVAFLQSLKGPLPPEKDPERSPFTRSKPVGFGDNLDPTNNPAVLLADDGEALWSAKGPAGRACADCHREGPAGAMKGVATRYPTYVSAYRRVMSLEDFLTVHGPETTGHLLSAQSVDNLALTILIKMASNGLPVQVDVTSPQARAALARGRASFEKRVGQRNHACADCHTPDKGANKFLGGRLLVDVSAGLTRHFRATPMNLASLRSQSSPILTYNRVRSGRLLPRAS
;
A
#
# COMPACT_ATOMS: atom_id res chain seq x y z
N MET A 1 22.93 76.18 -22.40
CA MET A 1 24.33 75.93 -22.01
C MET A 1 24.29 75.22 -20.67
N VAL A 2 24.79 73.98 -20.63
CA VAL A 2 25.09 73.14 -19.45
C VAL A 2 23.92 72.82 -18.48
N LEU A 3 23.18 71.74 -18.77
CA LEU A 3 22.83 70.67 -17.81
C LEU A 3 21.97 69.59 -18.51
N ARG A 4 22.58 68.84 -19.42
CA ARG A 4 22.10 67.52 -19.87
C ARG A 4 23.26 66.57 -19.58
N LEU A 5 23.11 65.63 -18.63
CA LEU A 5 23.81 64.31 -18.62
C LEU A 5 23.82 63.53 -17.27
N ILE A 6 23.14 63.93 -16.18
CA ILE A 6 23.19 63.15 -14.93
C ILE A 6 21.79 62.97 -14.33
N ALA A 7 20.99 62.04 -14.87
CA ALA A 7 19.84 61.46 -14.16
C ALA A 7 19.21 60.25 -14.90
N LEU A 8 19.99 59.43 -15.61
CA LEU A 8 19.48 58.22 -16.26
C LEU A 8 20.47 57.05 -16.11
N ALA A 9 20.79 56.69 -14.86
CA ALA A 9 21.62 55.51 -14.56
C ALA A 9 21.39 54.98 -13.13
N VAL A 10 20.14 54.86 -12.67
CA VAL A 10 19.83 54.28 -11.33
C VAL A 10 18.77 53.17 -11.41
N LEU A 11 18.69 52.43 -12.52
CA LEU A 11 17.75 51.30 -12.65
C LEU A 11 18.40 50.00 -13.15
N ALA A 12 19.67 49.79 -12.81
CA ALA A 12 20.36 48.51 -13.02
C ALA A 12 21.35 48.26 -11.87
N GLY A 13 20.82 47.82 -10.73
CA GLY A 13 21.64 47.54 -9.55
C GLY A 13 20.87 46.92 -8.39
N GLY A 14 19.73 46.28 -8.65
CA GLY A 14 19.09 45.39 -7.70
C GLY A 14 19.71 44.02 -7.86
N CYS A 15 20.85 43.78 -7.21
CA CYS A 15 21.38 42.43 -7.03
C CYS A 15 20.26 41.61 -6.39
N ALA A 16 19.66 40.74 -7.19
CA ALA A 16 18.86 39.63 -6.72
C ALA A 16 19.77 38.72 -5.88
N THR A 17 19.91 39.03 -4.59
CA THR A 17 20.15 37.99 -3.60
C THR A 17 18.82 37.25 -3.48
N ALA A 18 18.52 36.42 -4.49
CA ALA A 18 17.82 35.20 -4.21
C ALA A 18 18.70 34.50 -3.19
N ALA A 19 18.36 34.66 -1.91
CA ALA A 19 18.77 33.73 -0.89
C ALA A 19 18.18 32.40 -1.34
N THR A 20 18.94 31.67 -2.16
CA THR A 20 18.85 30.24 -2.20
C THR A 20 19.00 29.85 -0.74
N ASP A 21 17.90 29.44 -0.11
CA ASP A 21 17.94 28.67 1.12
C ASP A 21 18.73 27.40 0.81
N ALA A 22 20.06 27.53 0.80
CA ALA A 22 20.95 26.41 0.90
C ALA A 22 20.54 25.73 2.22
N PRO A 23 20.11 24.46 2.18
CA PRO A 23 19.59 23.81 3.37
C PRO A 23 20.66 23.86 4.45
N ARG A 24 20.35 24.58 5.53
CA ARG A 24 21.23 24.74 6.69
C ARG A 24 21.79 23.38 7.09
N GLY A 25 23.11 23.26 7.03
CA GLY A 25 23.89 22.28 7.79
C GLY A 25 23.59 20.82 7.48
N SER A 26 24.39 20.28 6.57
CA SER A 26 24.65 18.87 6.27
C SER A 26 25.25 18.06 7.45
N SER A 27 24.86 18.32 8.69
CA SER A 27 25.31 17.58 9.89
C SER A 27 24.35 16.49 10.32
N VAL A 28 23.35 16.15 9.49
CA VAL A 28 22.54 14.95 9.70
C VAL A 28 23.40 13.76 9.27
N PRO A 29 23.73 12.81 10.16
CA PRO A 29 24.36 11.57 9.74
C PRO A 29 23.52 10.98 8.61
N LYS A 30 24.12 10.80 7.44
CA LYS A 30 23.42 10.21 6.30
C LYS A 30 22.99 8.82 6.75
N TRP A 31 21.68 8.58 6.80
CA TRP A 31 21.17 7.26 7.12
C TRP A 31 21.71 6.28 6.09
N GLU A 32 22.64 5.44 6.51
CA GLU A 32 23.17 4.39 5.65
C GLU A 32 22.12 3.29 5.58
N SER A 33 21.62 3.05 4.37
CA SER A 33 20.65 1.97 4.16
C SER A 33 21.31 0.63 4.44
N ARG A 34 20.83 -0.09 5.45
CA ARG A 34 21.22 -1.47 5.74
C ARG A 34 20.47 -2.49 4.86
N ALA A 35 19.94 -2.05 3.71
CA ALA A 35 19.26 -2.95 2.78
C ALA A 35 20.24 -3.98 2.21
N VAL A 36 19.88 -5.25 2.33
CA VAL A 36 20.55 -6.36 1.63
C VAL A 36 20.50 -6.14 0.12
N ALA A 37 21.47 -6.67 -0.63
CA ALA A 37 21.59 -6.41 -2.07
C ALA A 37 20.26 -6.61 -2.85
N PRO A 38 19.49 -7.70 -2.65
CA PRO A 38 18.18 -7.88 -3.31
C PRO A 38 17.11 -6.80 -2.97
N ALA A 39 17.29 -6.07 -1.87
CA ALA A 39 16.36 -5.05 -1.38
C ALA A 39 16.80 -3.62 -1.74
N ARG A 40 18.00 -3.43 -2.32
CA ARG A 40 18.51 -2.11 -2.72
C ARG A 40 17.79 -1.53 -3.95
N GLY A 41 17.06 -2.38 -4.68
CA GLY A 41 16.37 -1.96 -5.91
C GLY A 41 17.34 -1.64 -7.04
N GLU A 42 18.48 -2.35 -7.09
CA GLU A 42 19.47 -2.22 -8.16
C GLU A 42 18.88 -2.71 -9.49
N PHE A 43 19.43 -2.21 -10.60
CA PHE A 43 19.00 -2.57 -11.94
C PHE A 43 20.18 -3.02 -12.78
N ARG A 44 19.92 -3.98 -13.68
CA ARG A 44 20.80 -4.33 -14.80
C ARG A 44 20.21 -3.77 -16.08
N ILE A 45 21.06 -3.24 -16.96
CA ILE A 45 20.67 -2.89 -18.33
C ILE A 45 20.86 -4.13 -19.21
N LEU A 46 19.79 -4.53 -19.89
CA LEU A 46 19.80 -5.64 -20.85
C LEU A 46 20.41 -5.20 -22.20
N PRO A 47 20.87 -6.13 -23.06
CA PRO A 47 21.42 -5.78 -24.37
C PRO A 47 20.48 -4.99 -25.28
N ASP A 48 19.16 -5.13 -25.09
CA ASP A 48 18.12 -4.39 -25.81
C ASP A 48 17.81 -3.00 -25.19
N GLY A 49 18.57 -2.58 -24.19
CA GLY A 49 18.41 -1.31 -23.49
C GLY A 49 17.36 -1.30 -22.38
N ARG A 50 16.58 -2.38 -22.21
CA ARG A 50 15.59 -2.46 -21.12
C ARG A 50 16.26 -2.55 -19.75
N ARG A 51 15.59 -2.02 -18.72
CA ARG A 51 16.04 -2.13 -17.34
C ARG A 51 15.39 -3.33 -16.67
N GLU A 52 16.21 -4.21 -16.13
CA GLU A 52 15.79 -5.36 -15.34
C GLU A 52 16.10 -5.10 -13.87
N GLN A 53 15.09 -5.20 -12.99
CA GLN A 53 15.31 -5.04 -11.55
C GLN A 53 16.01 -6.28 -10.97
N ILE A 54 17.15 -6.08 -10.32
CA ILE A 54 17.88 -7.13 -9.61
C ILE A 54 17.20 -7.35 -8.26
N ARG A 55 16.47 -8.46 -8.14
CA ARG A 55 15.71 -8.79 -6.93
C ARG A 55 15.99 -10.21 -6.47
N TYR A 56 15.02 -11.11 -6.57
CA TYR A 56 15.17 -12.53 -6.23
C TYR A 56 15.07 -13.41 -7.48
N LYS A 57 15.57 -14.66 -7.36
CA LYS A 57 15.52 -15.64 -8.45
C LYS A 57 14.07 -15.81 -8.96
N GLY A 58 13.89 -15.74 -10.28
CA GLY A 58 12.58 -15.84 -10.92
C GLY A 58 11.74 -14.55 -10.90
N TRP A 59 12.33 -13.41 -10.54
CA TRP A 59 11.68 -12.11 -10.71
C TRP A 59 11.49 -11.79 -12.20
N THR A 60 10.44 -11.03 -12.53
CA THR A 60 10.11 -10.66 -13.90
C THR A 60 11.16 -9.72 -14.51
N THR A 61 11.38 -9.86 -15.82
CA THR A 61 12.24 -8.98 -16.62
C THR A 61 11.51 -7.74 -17.12
N GLN A 62 10.22 -7.59 -16.77
CA GLN A 62 9.42 -6.42 -17.10
C GLN A 62 9.98 -5.17 -16.40
N ASP A 63 10.17 -4.11 -17.18
CA ASP A 63 10.59 -2.81 -16.66
C ASP A 63 9.37 -2.08 -16.07
N PHE A 64 9.43 -1.80 -14.77
CA PHE A 64 8.45 -0.97 -14.07
C PHE A 64 8.99 0.42 -13.71
N GLY A 65 10.20 0.74 -14.14
CA GLY A 65 10.89 1.99 -13.82
C GLY A 65 10.22 3.24 -14.38
N THR A 66 9.28 3.08 -15.32
CA THR A 66 8.48 4.16 -15.90
C THR A 66 7.27 4.54 -15.04
N PHE A 67 6.92 3.72 -14.04
CA PHE A 67 5.76 3.96 -13.19
C PHE A 67 6.14 4.64 -11.88
N ARG A 68 5.23 5.46 -11.37
CA ARG A 68 5.35 6.13 -10.07
C ARG A 68 5.63 5.14 -8.95
N THR A 69 6.45 5.56 -8.01
CA THR A 69 6.83 4.76 -6.83
C THR A 69 6.50 5.50 -5.53
N TYR A 70 6.63 4.83 -4.39
CA TYR A 70 6.52 5.48 -3.08
C TYR A 70 7.79 6.24 -2.66
N ALA A 71 8.83 6.28 -3.49
CA ALA A 71 10.05 7.01 -3.16
C ALA A 71 9.76 8.51 -3.01
N TYR A 72 10.35 9.15 -2.00
CA TYR A 72 10.14 10.58 -1.74
C TYR A 72 10.62 11.48 -2.90
N GLY A 73 11.65 11.06 -3.62
CA GLY A 73 12.19 11.77 -4.78
C GLY A 73 11.60 11.31 -6.13
N ASP A 74 10.51 10.53 -6.12
CA ASP A 74 9.87 10.07 -7.34
C ASP A 74 9.26 11.24 -8.13
N GLY A 75 9.90 11.61 -9.24
CA GLY A 75 9.49 12.70 -10.12
C GLY A 75 8.57 12.27 -11.27
N HIS A 76 8.17 10.99 -11.34
CA HIS A 76 7.29 10.52 -12.40
C HIS A 76 5.92 11.22 -12.31
N PRO A 77 5.42 11.80 -13.42
CA PRO A 77 4.12 12.45 -13.43
C PRO A 77 3.00 11.43 -13.25
N GLU A 78 1.84 11.89 -12.78
CA GLU A 78 0.63 11.09 -12.88
C GLU A 78 0.24 10.89 -14.35
N PRO A 79 -0.13 9.67 -14.78
CA PRO A 79 -0.58 9.45 -16.15
C PRO A 79 -1.75 10.39 -16.48
N PRO A 80 -1.67 11.18 -17.55
CA PRO A 80 -2.74 12.11 -17.90
C PRO A 80 -4.04 11.35 -18.16
N VAL A 81 -5.17 12.02 -17.94
CA VAL A 81 -6.48 11.46 -18.29
C VAL A 81 -6.63 11.49 -19.81
N ALA A 82 -6.94 10.33 -20.40
CA ALA A 82 -7.06 10.17 -21.84
C ALA A 82 -8.51 10.08 -22.29
N ARG A 83 -8.89 10.91 -23.27
CA ARG A 83 -10.10 10.71 -24.10
C ARG A 83 -9.70 9.97 -25.36
N VAL A 84 -10.36 8.85 -25.63
CA VAL A 84 -10.05 8.00 -26.78
C VAL A 84 -11.30 7.64 -27.57
N ALA A 85 -11.12 7.42 -28.87
CA ALA A 85 -12.14 6.83 -29.73
C ALA A 85 -11.87 5.33 -29.88
N MET A 86 -12.92 4.52 -29.83
CA MET A 86 -12.86 3.11 -30.19
C MET A 86 -12.57 3.01 -31.70
N PRO A 87 -11.50 2.32 -32.13
CA PRO A 87 -11.22 2.17 -33.54
C PRO A 87 -12.35 1.42 -34.25
N THR A 88 -12.89 2.00 -35.32
CA THR A 88 -14.03 1.46 -36.09
C THR A 88 -13.71 0.16 -36.82
N SER A 89 -12.43 -0.15 -37.03
CA SER A 89 -11.95 -1.38 -37.67
C SER A 89 -11.94 -2.60 -36.74
N LEU A 90 -12.13 -2.42 -35.43
CA LEU A 90 -12.00 -3.49 -34.45
C LEU A 90 -13.35 -4.15 -34.15
N ALA A 91 -13.53 -5.37 -34.66
CA ALA A 91 -14.62 -6.25 -34.23
C ALA A 91 -14.19 -7.01 -32.96
N GLY A 92 -14.94 -6.83 -31.87
CA GLY A 92 -14.71 -7.57 -30.64
C GLY A 92 -15.17 -9.04 -30.71
N ASP A 93 -14.54 -9.92 -29.93
CA ASP A 93 -14.91 -11.33 -29.78
C ASP A 93 -15.30 -11.56 -28.32
N PRO A 94 -16.58 -11.86 -28.01
CA PRO A 94 -17.05 -12.07 -26.64
C PRO A 94 -16.34 -13.20 -25.90
N ALA A 95 -15.93 -14.28 -26.56
CA ALA A 95 -15.25 -15.39 -25.91
C ALA A 95 -13.83 -15.00 -25.47
N ARG A 96 -13.10 -14.28 -26.35
CA ARG A 96 -11.81 -13.69 -25.99
C ARG A 96 -11.95 -12.64 -24.89
N GLY A 97 -12.99 -11.81 -24.96
CA GLY A 97 -13.31 -10.82 -23.94
C GLY A 97 -13.55 -11.45 -22.57
N ARG A 98 -14.31 -12.55 -22.52
CA ARG A 98 -14.52 -13.31 -21.29
C ARG A 98 -13.23 -13.87 -20.71
N ALA A 99 -12.38 -14.46 -21.55
CA ALA A 99 -11.08 -14.99 -21.13
C ALA A 99 -10.18 -13.88 -20.55
N LEU A 100 -10.16 -12.70 -21.17
CA LEU A 100 -9.45 -11.53 -20.65
C LEU A 100 -10.03 -11.06 -19.31
N PHE A 101 -11.36 -11.00 -19.18
CA PHE A 101 -12.06 -10.57 -17.96
C PHE A 101 -11.72 -11.46 -16.75
N LEU A 102 -11.53 -12.76 -16.98
CA LEU A 102 -11.16 -13.75 -15.95
C LEU A 102 -9.64 -13.91 -15.75
N SER A 103 -8.82 -13.24 -16.56
CA SER A 103 -7.37 -13.41 -16.53
C SER A 103 -6.74 -12.80 -15.27
N ARG A 104 -6.35 -13.67 -14.32
CA ARG A 104 -5.61 -13.26 -13.12
C ARG A 104 -4.22 -12.69 -13.42
N ALA A 105 -3.60 -13.14 -14.50
CA ALA A 105 -2.28 -12.71 -14.92
C ALA A 105 -2.25 -11.30 -15.53
N LYS A 106 -3.37 -10.84 -16.10
CA LYS A 106 -3.44 -9.57 -16.84
C LYS A 106 -4.21 -8.50 -16.06
N GLY A 107 -5.53 -8.45 -16.22
CA GLY A 107 -6.44 -7.59 -15.48
C GLY A 107 -7.55 -8.44 -14.86
N PRO A 108 -7.49 -8.74 -13.55
CA PRO A 108 -8.47 -9.61 -12.89
C PRO A 108 -9.81 -8.88 -12.66
N CYS A 109 -10.56 -8.59 -13.73
CA CYS A 109 -11.81 -7.83 -13.67
C CYS A 109 -12.83 -8.48 -12.72
N ALA A 110 -12.92 -9.82 -12.74
CA ALA A 110 -13.76 -10.60 -11.82
C ALA A 110 -13.38 -10.45 -10.34
N GLY A 111 -12.15 -10.01 -10.05
CA GLY A 111 -11.72 -9.64 -8.71
C GLY A 111 -12.47 -8.43 -8.17
N CYS A 112 -12.96 -7.54 -9.02
CA CYS A 112 -13.70 -6.35 -8.62
C CYS A 112 -15.18 -6.40 -8.98
N HIS A 113 -15.53 -7.05 -10.09
CA HIS A 113 -16.86 -7.05 -10.68
C HIS A 113 -17.47 -8.45 -10.69
N LEU A 114 -18.76 -8.54 -10.36
CA LEU A 114 -19.54 -9.76 -10.57
C LEU A 114 -20.01 -9.85 -12.03
N ILE A 115 -20.00 -11.06 -12.57
CA ILE A 115 -20.60 -11.46 -13.85
C ILE A 115 -21.26 -12.84 -13.69
N PRO A 116 -22.08 -13.33 -14.65
CA PRO A 116 -22.71 -14.64 -14.57
C PRO A 116 -21.71 -15.77 -14.78
N GLY A 117 -22.01 -16.93 -14.21
CA GLY A 117 -21.23 -18.17 -14.39
C GLY A 117 -20.62 -18.70 -13.08
N ASP A 118 -20.75 -20.00 -12.86
CA ASP A 118 -20.26 -20.66 -11.64
C ASP A 118 -18.73 -20.70 -11.54
N ASP A 119 -18.03 -20.53 -12.67
CA ASP A 119 -16.57 -20.44 -12.78
C ASP A 119 -16.02 -19.09 -12.30
N VAL A 120 -16.89 -18.11 -12.00
CA VAL A 120 -16.51 -16.78 -11.53
C VAL A 120 -16.39 -16.80 -10.00
N TRP A 121 -15.42 -17.57 -9.51
CA TRP A 121 -15.21 -17.79 -8.07
C TRP A 121 -13.73 -17.62 -7.63
N PRO A 122 -13.47 -16.90 -6.52
CA PRO A 122 -14.37 -15.97 -5.84
C PRO A 122 -14.46 -14.63 -6.60
N ALA A 123 -15.68 -14.20 -6.92
CA ALA A 123 -15.95 -12.86 -7.45
C ALA A 123 -15.84 -11.79 -6.35
N GLY A 124 -15.49 -10.56 -6.74
CA GLY A 124 -15.52 -9.39 -5.85
C GLY A 124 -16.63 -8.39 -6.21
N GLY A 125 -16.89 -7.48 -5.27
CA GLY A 125 -17.93 -6.45 -5.34
C GLY A 125 -17.41 -5.04 -5.06
N VAL A 126 -16.11 -4.80 -5.27
CA VAL A 126 -15.54 -3.44 -5.19
C VAL A 126 -16.11 -2.56 -6.30
N GLY A 127 -16.21 -3.11 -7.51
CA GLY A 127 -16.89 -2.53 -8.65
C GLY A 127 -18.38 -2.93 -8.68
N PRO A 128 -19.18 -2.25 -9.52
CA PRO A 128 -20.58 -2.64 -9.74
C PRO A 128 -20.71 -4.05 -10.32
N ASP A 129 -21.87 -4.66 -10.08
CA ASP A 129 -22.30 -5.86 -10.78
C ASP A 129 -22.48 -5.57 -12.28
N LEU A 130 -21.85 -6.38 -13.13
CA LEU A 130 -21.88 -6.24 -14.58
C LEU A 130 -22.74 -7.32 -15.24
N SER A 131 -23.45 -8.13 -14.45
CA SER A 131 -24.10 -9.35 -14.94
C SER A 131 -25.15 -9.14 -16.03
N THR A 132 -25.74 -7.94 -16.09
CA THR A 132 -26.71 -7.53 -17.13
C THR A 132 -26.33 -6.21 -17.79
N ILE A 133 -25.04 -5.85 -17.81
CA ILE A 133 -24.59 -4.54 -18.30
C ILE A 133 -25.01 -4.27 -19.76
N GLY A 134 -25.13 -5.31 -20.59
CA GLY A 134 -25.58 -5.22 -21.98
C GLY A 134 -27.04 -4.80 -22.15
N ASP A 135 -27.89 -5.00 -21.12
CA ASP A 135 -29.29 -4.53 -21.14
C ASP A 135 -29.40 -3.02 -20.98
N ARG A 136 -28.34 -2.35 -20.52
CA ARG A 136 -28.33 -0.89 -20.35
C ARG A 136 -28.24 -0.11 -21.66
N GLY A 137 -27.97 -0.79 -22.78
CA GLY A 137 -27.86 -0.14 -24.10
C GLY A 137 -26.76 0.92 -24.19
N LEU A 138 -25.70 0.79 -23.39
CA LEU A 138 -24.53 1.68 -23.47
C LEU A 138 -23.83 1.49 -24.81
N SER A 139 -23.31 2.56 -25.41
CA SER A 139 -22.57 2.44 -26.67
C SER A 139 -21.23 1.73 -26.47
N ASP A 140 -20.74 1.04 -27.51
CA ASP A 140 -19.42 0.42 -27.50
C ASP A 140 -18.32 1.43 -27.19
N GLN A 141 -18.42 2.64 -27.75
CA GLN A 141 -17.55 3.77 -27.46
C GLN A 141 -17.53 4.14 -25.97
N TYR A 142 -18.67 4.13 -25.29
CA TYR A 142 -18.75 4.44 -23.87
C TYR A 142 -18.04 3.36 -23.04
N LEU A 143 -18.32 2.08 -23.31
CA LEU A 143 -17.69 0.96 -22.62
C LEU A 143 -16.18 0.91 -22.89
N TYR A 144 -15.77 1.19 -24.12
CA TYR A 144 -14.37 1.28 -24.53
C TYR A 144 -13.65 2.36 -23.73
N GLN A 145 -14.20 3.58 -23.67
CA GLN A 145 -13.63 4.67 -22.88
C GLN A 145 -13.57 4.32 -21.39
N GLN A 146 -14.61 3.68 -20.85
CA GLN A 146 -14.66 3.26 -19.45
C GLN A 146 -13.54 2.26 -19.12
N ILE A 147 -13.21 1.32 -20.01
CA ILE A 147 -12.12 0.36 -19.81
C ILE A 147 -10.76 1.02 -20.05
N TYR A 148 -10.64 1.85 -21.09
CA TYR A 148 -9.38 2.49 -21.47
C TYR A 148 -8.90 3.48 -20.40
N ASP A 149 -9.77 4.43 -20.02
CA ASP A 149 -9.54 5.39 -18.96
C ASP A 149 -10.87 5.85 -18.32
N PRO A 150 -11.28 5.24 -17.19
CA PRO A 150 -12.53 5.57 -16.52
C PRO A 150 -12.50 6.95 -15.85
N ARG A 151 -11.33 7.56 -15.66
CA ARG A 151 -11.18 8.85 -14.97
C ARG A 151 -11.79 10.00 -15.76
N LEU A 152 -11.95 9.82 -17.07
CA LEU A 152 -12.63 10.80 -17.91
C LEU A 152 -14.11 10.98 -17.51
N ILE A 153 -14.77 9.88 -17.14
CA ILE A 153 -16.19 9.86 -16.77
C ILE A 153 -16.33 9.98 -15.24
N PHE A 154 -15.45 9.30 -14.50
CA PHE A 154 -15.46 9.22 -13.05
C PHE A 154 -14.08 9.61 -12.49
N PRO A 155 -13.78 10.90 -12.27
CA PRO A 155 -12.44 11.36 -11.85
C PRO A 155 -11.90 10.70 -10.58
N ASN A 156 -12.78 10.32 -9.66
CA ASN A 156 -12.43 9.70 -8.38
C ASN A 156 -12.60 8.16 -8.39
N THR A 157 -12.57 7.51 -9.55
CA THR A 157 -12.76 6.05 -9.67
C THR A 157 -11.59 5.24 -9.09
N THR A 158 -11.90 4.08 -8.51
CA THR A 158 -10.90 3.07 -8.15
C THR A 158 -10.45 2.26 -9.38
N MET A 159 -11.26 2.19 -10.44
CA MET A 159 -10.95 1.39 -11.63
C MET A 159 -9.68 1.90 -12.33
N PRO A 160 -8.68 1.04 -12.59
CA PRO A 160 -7.47 1.44 -13.30
C PRO A 160 -7.73 1.95 -14.71
N PRO A 161 -6.93 2.90 -15.23
CA PRO A 161 -6.94 3.26 -16.64
C PRO A 161 -6.22 2.18 -17.45
N TRP A 162 -6.88 1.05 -17.71
CA TRP A 162 -6.20 -0.15 -18.21
C TRP A 162 -5.53 0.03 -19.58
N GLY A 163 -6.14 0.82 -20.46
CA GLY A 163 -5.55 1.16 -21.76
C GLY A 163 -4.41 2.15 -21.62
N GLY A 164 -4.62 3.24 -20.87
CA GLY A 164 -3.58 4.25 -20.60
C GLY A 164 -2.37 3.71 -19.83
N ALA A 165 -2.57 2.69 -19.01
CA ALA A 165 -1.52 1.96 -18.29
C ALA A 165 -0.79 0.90 -19.15
N GLY A 166 -1.24 0.69 -20.39
CA GLY A 166 -0.69 -0.34 -21.29
C GLY A 166 -0.93 -1.77 -20.80
N VAL A 167 -1.96 -2.01 -19.98
CA VAL A 167 -2.30 -3.37 -19.51
C VAL A 167 -3.08 -4.12 -20.59
N PHE A 168 -4.01 -3.44 -21.27
CA PHE A 168 -4.74 -4.00 -22.41
C PHE A 168 -4.43 -3.21 -23.68
N THR A 169 -4.28 -3.92 -24.79
CA THR A 169 -4.22 -3.34 -26.14
C THR A 169 -5.59 -2.83 -26.58
N PRO A 170 -5.67 -1.92 -27.57
CA PRO A 170 -6.94 -1.48 -28.16
C PRO A 170 -7.84 -2.65 -28.60
N GLU A 171 -7.27 -3.69 -29.21
CA GLU A 171 -7.96 -4.89 -29.68
C GLU A 171 -8.56 -5.69 -28.51
N GLU A 172 -7.80 -5.85 -27.43
CA GLU A 172 -8.26 -6.57 -26.24
C GLU A 172 -9.38 -5.83 -25.52
N ILE A 173 -9.34 -4.49 -25.50
CA ILE A 173 -10.43 -3.69 -24.97
C ILE A 173 -11.68 -3.87 -25.83
N ALA A 174 -11.55 -3.92 -27.17
CA ALA A 174 -12.69 -4.21 -28.05
C ALA A 174 -13.29 -5.59 -27.77
N HIS A 175 -12.47 -6.62 -27.52
CA HIS A 175 -12.97 -7.94 -27.09
C HIS A 175 -13.72 -7.87 -25.75
N LEU A 176 -13.18 -7.14 -24.76
CA LEU A 176 -13.86 -6.91 -23.47
C LEU A 176 -15.20 -6.20 -23.65
N VAL A 177 -15.28 -5.18 -24.52
CA VAL A 177 -16.53 -4.47 -24.84
C VAL A 177 -17.55 -5.42 -25.43
N ALA A 178 -17.18 -6.23 -26.44
CA ALA A 178 -18.09 -7.21 -27.04
C ALA A 178 -18.59 -8.24 -26.02
N PHE A 179 -17.74 -8.68 -25.09
CA PHE A 179 -18.16 -9.53 -23.99
C PHE A 179 -19.17 -8.83 -23.08
N LEU A 180 -18.91 -7.60 -22.63
CA LEU A 180 -19.84 -6.86 -21.76
C LEU A 180 -21.19 -6.62 -22.44
N GLN A 181 -21.20 -6.32 -23.74
CA GLN A 181 -22.45 -6.17 -24.50
C GLN A 181 -23.26 -7.48 -24.60
N SER A 182 -22.59 -8.63 -24.53
CA SER A 182 -23.27 -9.93 -24.54
C SER A 182 -23.92 -10.30 -23.20
N LEU A 183 -23.58 -9.60 -22.11
CA LEU A 183 -24.13 -9.86 -20.77
C LEU A 183 -25.53 -9.27 -20.63
N LYS A 184 -26.54 -10.10 -20.88
CA LYS A 184 -27.97 -9.74 -20.85
C LYS A 184 -28.77 -10.70 -19.99
N GLY A 185 -29.85 -10.20 -19.42
CA GLY A 185 -30.82 -11.00 -18.66
C GLY A 185 -31.84 -11.74 -19.54
N PRO A 186 -32.77 -12.48 -18.91
CA PRO A 186 -32.84 -12.74 -17.48
C PRO A 186 -31.72 -13.68 -17.00
N LEU A 187 -31.17 -13.42 -15.80
CA LEU A 187 -30.17 -14.29 -15.19
C LEU A 187 -30.86 -15.45 -14.45
N PRO A 188 -30.27 -16.66 -14.43
CA PRO A 188 -30.73 -17.71 -13.53
C PRO A 188 -30.61 -17.22 -12.07
N PRO A 189 -31.52 -17.62 -11.17
CA PRO A 189 -31.41 -17.30 -9.76
C PRO A 189 -30.06 -17.75 -9.18
N GLU A 190 -29.45 -16.89 -8.35
CA GLU A 190 -28.25 -17.27 -7.59
C GLU A 190 -28.61 -18.41 -6.62
N LYS A 191 -27.86 -19.51 -6.72
CA LYS A 191 -28.12 -20.73 -5.94
C LYS A 191 -27.31 -20.76 -4.66
N ASP A 192 -26.14 -20.12 -4.67
CA ASP A 192 -25.22 -20.11 -3.54
C ASP A 192 -25.01 -18.67 -3.04
N PRO A 193 -25.50 -18.32 -1.83
CA PRO A 193 -25.28 -17.00 -1.28
C PRO A 193 -23.79 -16.70 -1.04
N GLU A 194 -22.94 -17.71 -0.91
CA GLU A 194 -21.50 -17.51 -0.79
C GLU A 194 -20.87 -17.11 -2.13
N ARG A 195 -21.44 -17.50 -3.28
CA ARG A 195 -20.95 -17.13 -4.62
C ARG A 195 -20.89 -15.61 -4.80
N SER A 196 -22.01 -14.94 -4.54
CA SER A 196 -22.13 -13.50 -4.75
C SER A 196 -21.40 -12.71 -3.66
N PRO A 197 -20.49 -11.79 -4.00
CA PRO A 197 -19.78 -10.95 -3.02
C PRO A 197 -20.70 -10.02 -2.24
N PHE A 198 -21.95 -9.83 -2.67
CA PHE A 198 -22.94 -8.98 -1.99
C PHE A 198 -23.72 -9.74 -0.90
N THR A 199 -23.80 -11.06 -1.00
CA THR A 199 -24.49 -11.93 -0.02
C THR A 199 -23.52 -12.78 0.79
N ARG A 200 -22.29 -12.99 0.30
CA ARG A 200 -21.25 -13.79 0.95
C ARG A 200 -21.01 -13.34 2.39
N SER A 201 -20.94 -14.31 3.29
CA SER A 201 -20.72 -14.08 4.71
C SER A 201 -19.40 -13.33 4.97
N LYS A 202 -19.47 -12.24 5.73
CA LYS A 202 -18.27 -11.50 6.16
C LYS A 202 -17.65 -12.19 7.38
N PRO A 203 -16.32 -12.42 7.41
CA PRO A 203 -15.67 -12.97 8.59
C PRO A 203 -15.91 -12.09 9.82
N VAL A 204 -16.40 -12.68 10.92
CA VAL A 204 -16.71 -11.99 12.18
C VAL A 204 -15.49 -11.77 13.09
N GLY A 205 -14.31 -12.22 12.65
CA GLY A 205 -13.05 -12.18 13.40
C GLY A 205 -12.45 -13.57 13.55
N PHE A 206 -11.18 -13.62 13.97
CA PHE A 206 -10.43 -14.88 14.13
C PHE A 206 -10.37 -15.36 15.58
N GLY A 207 -11.36 -15.04 16.43
CA GLY A 207 -11.30 -15.39 17.86
C GLY A 207 -10.21 -14.63 18.63
N ASP A 208 -9.65 -15.28 19.66
CA ASP A 208 -8.53 -14.74 20.44
C ASP A 208 -7.26 -14.67 19.59
N ASN A 209 -6.62 -13.50 19.54
CA ASN A 209 -5.42 -13.27 18.75
C ASN A 209 -4.13 -13.80 19.40
N LEU A 210 -4.19 -14.23 20.66
CA LEU A 210 -3.09 -14.91 21.35
C LEU A 210 -3.19 -16.44 21.28
N ASP A 211 -4.31 -16.97 20.78
CA ASP A 211 -4.45 -18.41 20.54
C ASP A 211 -3.64 -18.80 19.29
N PRO A 212 -2.63 -19.68 19.41
CA PRO A 212 -1.79 -20.09 18.28
C PRO A 212 -2.56 -20.84 17.19
N THR A 213 -3.73 -21.42 17.50
CA THR A 213 -4.61 -22.05 16.49
C THR A 213 -5.31 -21.02 15.60
N ASN A 214 -5.55 -19.83 16.14
CA ASN A 214 -6.18 -18.70 15.45
C ASN A 214 -5.14 -17.74 14.84
N ASN A 215 -3.98 -17.61 15.47
CA ASN A 215 -2.89 -16.74 15.06
C ASN A 215 -1.54 -17.48 15.09
N PRO A 216 -1.10 -18.10 13.97
CA PRO A 216 0.16 -18.82 13.93
C PRO A 216 1.39 -17.91 14.11
N ALA A 217 1.24 -16.58 14.04
CA ALA A 217 2.34 -15.66 14.33
C ALA A 217 2.76 -15.68 15.80
N VAL A 218 1.91 -16.18 16.72
CA VAL A 218 2.28 -16.40 18.12
C VAL A 218 3.44 -17.39 18.23
N LEU A 219 3.51 -18.38 17.34
CA LEU A 219 4.62 -19.34 17.30
C LEU A 219 5.96 -18.68 16.93
N LEU A 220 5.93 -17.57 16.20
CA LEU A 220 7.14 -16.79 15.92
C LEU A 220 7.61 -15.97 17.13
N ALA A 221 6.75 -15.78 18.14
CA ALA A 221 7.13 -15.09 19.37
C ALA A 221 8.05 -15.96 20.23
N ASP A 222 7.87 -17.29 20.19
CA ASP A 222 8.73 -18.25 20.91
C ASP A 222 10.19 -18.16 20.42
N ASP A 223 10.40 -18.06 19.10
CA ASP A 223 11.72 -17.77 18.50
C ASP A 223 12.29 -16.43 19.01
N GLY A 224 11.41 -15.45 19.21
CA GLY A 224 11.75 -14.14 19.79
C GLY A 224 12.22 -14.24 21.24
N GLU A 225 11.65 -15.12 22.06
CA GLU A 225 12.04 -15.30 23.46
C GLU A 225 13.43 -15.92 23.58
N ALA A 226 13.73 -16.91 22.72
CA ALA A 226 15.06 -17.47 22.62
C ALA A 226 16.09 -16.40 22.24
N LEU A 227 15.78 -15.57 21.24
CA LEU A 227 16.67 -14.49 20.81
C LEU A 227 16.82 -13.38 21.85
N TRP A 228 15.77 -13.06 22.62
CA TRP A 228 15.82 -12.09 23.72
C TRP A 228 16.86 -12.45 24.78
N SER A 229 17.03 -13.75 25.03
CA SER A 229 17.95 -14.28 26.04
C SER A 229 19.33 -14.63 25.47
N ALA A 230 19.46 -14.74 24.15
CA ALA A 230 20.70 -15.07 23.48
C ALA A 230 21.71 -13.91 23.55
N LYS A 231 22.97 -14.23 23.89
CA LYS A 231 24.06 -13.26 23.83
C LYS A 231 24.47 -13.05 22.38
N GLY A 232 24.51 -11.79 21.97
CA GLY A 232 25.03 -11.43 20.65
C GLY A 232 26.55 -11.33 20.63
N PRO A 233 27.12 -10.97 19.46
CA PRO A 233 28.56 -10.81 19.27
C PRO A 233 29.25 -9.88 20.28
N ALA A 234 28.53 -8.92 20.87
CA ALA A 234 29.04 -8.03 21.92
C ALA A 234 29.01 -8.68 23.33
N GLY A 235 28.65 -9.95 23.45
CA GLY A 235 28.59 -10.70 24.71
C GLY A 235 27.40 -10.35 25.61
N ARG A 236 26.43 -9.59 25.10
CA ARG A 236 25.24 -9.11 25.81
C ARG A 236 23.96 -9.59 25.13
N ALA A 237 22.93 -9.83 25.92
CA ALA A 237 21.57 -10.17 25.49
C ALA A 237 20.59 -9.03 25.82
N CYS A 238 19.38 -9.04 25.23
CA CYS A 238 18.33 -8.10 25.59
C CYS A 238 17.97 -8.20 27.08
N ALA A 239 17.90 -9.44 27.59
CA ALA A 239 17.61 -9.75 28.99
C ALA A 239 18.61 -9.14 29.99
N ASP A 240 19.86 -8.88 29.59
CA ASP A 240 20.87 -8.31 30.48
C ASP A 240 20.56 -6.84 30.87
N CYS A 241 19.82 -6.14 30.01
CA CYS A 241 19.42 -4.74 30.20
C CYS A 241 17.93 -4.61 30.57
N HIS A 242 17.07 -5.48 30.02
CA HIS A 242 15.62 -5.48 30.24
C HIS A 242 15.20 -6.62 31.19
N ARG A 243 15.48 -6.44 32.48
CA ARG A 243 15.45 -7.50 33.51
C ARG A 243 14.07 -8.06 33.87
N GLU A 244 12.98 -7.36 33.56
CA GLU A 244 11.60 -7.82 33.81
C GLU A 244 11.09 -8.81 32.74
N GLY A 245 11.99 -9.30 31.88
CA GLY A 245 11.64 -10.11 30.72
C GLY A 245 10.87 -9.31 29.66
N PRO A 246 10.54 -9.94 28.52
CA PRO A 246 9.84 -9.26 27.43
C PRO A 246 8.45 -8.76 27.87
N ALA A 247 7.69 -9.57 28.61
CA ALA A 247 6.33 -9.23 29.04
C ALA A 247 6.26 -8.03 30.01
N GLY A 248 7.19 -7.95 30.97
CA GLY A 248 7.26 -6.84 31.92
C GLY A 248 7.88 -5.60 31.29
N ALA A 249 9.11 -5.74 30.78
CA ALA A 249 9.89 -4.60 30.32
C ALA A 249 9.30 -3.91 29.08
N MET A 250 8.57 -4.65 28.22
CA MET A 250 8.00 -4.10 26.97
C MET A 250 6.52 -3.73 27.08
N LYS A 251 5.92 -3.85 28.27
CA LYS A 251 4.50 -3.52 28.47
C LYS A 251 4.22 -2.05 28.14
N GLY A 252 3.32 -1.82 27.19
CA GLY A 252 2.95 -0.48 26.72
C GLY A 252 3.98 0.20 25.81
N VAL A 253 5.11 -0.45 25.49
CA VAL A 253 6.09 0.10 24.54
C VAL A 253 5.47 0.19 23.15
N ALA A 254 4.85 -0.89 22.68
CA ALA A 254 4.31 -0.96 21.33
C ALA A 254 3.16 0.02 21.05
N THR A 255 2.42 0.44 22.08
CA THR A 255 1.30 1.38 21.90
C THR A 255 1.76 2.79 21.56
N ARG A 256 3.04 3.12 21.83
CA ARG A 256 3.63 4.45 21.63
C ARG A 256 4.45 4.55 20.35
N TYR A 257 4.61 3.46 19.61
CA TYR A 257 5.32 3.42 18.32
C TYR A 257 4.34 3.49 17.13
N PRO A 258 4.74 4.10 16.00
CA PRO A 258 6.05 4.71 15.72
C PRO A 258 6.29 6.01 16.50
N THR A 259 7.54 6.29 16.85
CA THR A 259 7.91 7.48 17.66
C THR A 259 9.16 8.18 17.13
N TYR A 260 9.32 9.45 17.45
CA TYR A 260 10.52 10.21 17.11
C TYR A 260 11.68 9.83 18.03
N VAL A 261 12.74 9.26 17.46
CA VAL A 261 13.96 8.92 18.17
C VAL A 261 15.00 10.01 17.93
N SER A 262 15.26 10.82 18.95
CA SER A 262 16.10 12.03 18.85
C SER A 262 17.54 11.73 18.42
N ALA A 263 18.13 10.64 18.91
CA ALA A 263 19.47 10.20 18.55
C ALA A 263 19.63 10.01 17.02
N TYR A 264 18.59 9.55 16.34
CA TYR A 264 18.56 9.33 14.89
C TYR A 264 17.83 10.41 14.11
N ARG A 265 17.27 11.40 14.82
CA ARG A 265 16.48 12.50 14.27
C ARG A 265 15.40 12.03 13.28
N ARG A 266 14.71 10.93 13.60
CA ARG A 266 13.73 10.27 12.73
C ARG A 266 12.59 9.66 13.53
N VAL A 267 11.39 9.65 12.93
CA VAL A 267 10.28 8.80 13.38
C VAL A 267 10.52 7.37 12.94
N MET A 268 10.62 6.44 13.89
CA MET A 268 10.98 5.05 13.66
C MET A 268 9.87 4.12 14.15
N SER A 269 9.65 3.03 13.42
CA SER A 269 8.89 1.89 13.94
C SER A 269 9.75 1.07 14.92
N LEU A 270 9.17 0.05 15.55
CA LEU A 270 9.93 -0.89 16.38
C LEU A 270 10.96 -1.65 15.55
N GLU A 271 10.54 -2.12 14.37
CA GLU A 271 11.36 -2.85 13.42
C GLU A 271 12.57 -2.01 12.98
N ASP A 272 12.32 -0.73 12.65
CA ASP A 272 13.37 0.24 12.31
C ASP A 272 14.34 0.46 13.48
N PHE A 273 13.82 0.63 14.70
CA PHE A 273 14.65 0.88 15.87
C PHE A 273 15.54 -0.32 16.22
N LEU A 274 15.03 -1.55 16.06
CA LEU A 274 15.82 -2.76 16.26
C LEU A 274 17.00 -2.86 15.27
N THR A 275 16.90 -2.27 14.08
CA THR A 275 18.01 -2.27 13.09
C THR A 275 19.26 -1.51 13.53
N VAL A 276 19.12 -0.62 14.52
CA VAL A 276 20.22 0.17 15.08
C VAL A 276 20.53 -0.24 16.51
N HIS A 277 19.49 -0.49 17.31
CA HIS A 277 19.65 -0.88 18.70
C HIS A 277 20.33 -2.25 18.86
N GLY A 278 19.97 -3.25 18.03
CA GLY A 278 20.59 -4.57 18.07
C GLY A 278 22.12 -4.51 17.85
N PRO A 279 22.59 -3.93 16.73
CA PRO A 279 24.02 -3.82 16.46
C PRO A 279 24.80 -3.01 17.52
N GLU A 280 24.21 -1.94 18.05
CA GLU A 280 24.87 -1.05 19.01
C GLU A 280 24.98 -1.63 20.42
N THR A 281 24.11 -2.58 20.80
CA THR A 281 24.05 -3.10 22.17
C THR A 281 24.49 -4.55 22.28
N THR A 282 23.86 -5.45 21.52
CA THR A 282 24.16 -6.89 21.56
C THR A 282 25.10 -7.29 20.43
N GLY A 283 25.27 -6.46 19.40
CA GLY A 283 26.01 -6.76 18.19
C GLY A 283 25.20 -7.55 17.15
N HIS A 284 23.93 -7.87 17.41
CA HIS A 284 23.07 -8.59 16.47
C HIS A 284 22.62 -7.70 15.30
N LEU A 285 22.85 -8.15 14.07
CA LEU A 285 22.37 -7.47 12.86
C LEU A 285 20.89 -7.83 12.58
N LEU A 286 19.98 -6.99 13.07
CA LEU A 286 18.54 -7.18 12.95
C LEU A 286 17.94 -6.35 11.81
N SER A 287 18.11 -6.76 10.54
CA SER A 287 17.47 -6.07 9.42
C SER A 287 15.95 -5.98 9.61
N ALA A 288 15.30 -4.86 9.27
CA ALA A 288 13.90 -4.57 9.62
C ALA A 288 12.90 -5.70 9.27
N GLN A 289 13.17 -6.44 8.18
CA GLN A 289 12.33 -7.51 7.67
C GLN A 289 12.97 -8.92 7.82
N SER A 290 14.02 -9.05 8.64
CA SER A 290 14.59 -10.38 8.96
C SER A 290 13.65 -11.16 9.86
N VAL A 291 13.78 -12.50 9.85
CA VAL A 291 12.98 -13.38 10.71
C VAL A 291 13.17 -13.00 12.18
N ASP A 292 14.42 -12.84 12.61
CA ASP A 292 14.81 -12.46 13.96
C ASP A 292 14.21 -11.11 14.42
N ASN A 293 14.23 -10.08 13.56
CA ASN A 293 13.65 -8.78 13.90
C ASN A 293 12.12 -8.88 14.01
N LEU A 294 11.48 -9.60 13.08
CA LEU A 294 10.03 -9.80 13.10
C LEU A 294 9.59 -10.62 14.33
N ALA A 295 10.34 -11.66 14.71
CA ALA A 295 10.10 -12.46 15.91
C ALA A 295 10.17 -11.62 17.19
N LEU A 296 11.25 -10.84 17.37
CA LEU A 296 11.39 -9.90 18.48
C LEU A 296 10.28 -8.85 18.50
N THR A 297 9.95 -8.30 17.34
CA THR A 297 8.90 -7.30 17.21
C THR A 297 7.53 -7.86 17.59
N ILE A 298 7.21 -9.10 17.19
CA ILE A 298 5.99 -9.80 17.58
C ILE A 298 5.94 -9.94 19.11
N LEU A 299 7.01 -10.47 19.70
CA LEU A 299 7.14 -10.64 21.15
C LEU A 299 6.94 -9.30 21.90
N ILE A 300 7.60 -8.22 21.45
CA ILE A 300 7.45 -6.87 22.03
C ILE A 300 6.01 -6.36 21.90
N LYS A 301 5.37 -6.57 20.75
CA LYS A 301 3.97 -6.15 20.52
C LYS A 301 2.98 -6.94 21.38
N MET A 302 3.22 -8.24 21.59
CA MET A 302 2.39 -9.10 22.43
C MET A 302 2.36 -8.65 23.89
N ALA A 303 3.47 -8.13 24.42
CA ALA A 303 3.53 -7.55 25.77
C ALA A 303 2.55 -6.36 25.98
N SER A 304 2.04 -5.79 24.90
CA SER A 304 1.07 -4.68 24.93
C SER A 304 -0.33 -5.06 24.44
N ASN A 305 -0.64 -6.35 24.30
CA ASN A 305 -1.95 -6.80 23.82
C ASN A 305 -3.09 -6.24 24.69
N GLY A 306 -4.16 -5.79 24.04
CA GLY A 306 -5.33 -5.19 24.72
C GLY A 306 -5.16 -3.74 25.20
N LEU A 307 -3.95 -3.16 25.15
CA LEU A 307 -3.73 -1.77 25.53
C LEU A 307 -4.12 -0.79 24.39
N PRO A 308 -4.64 0.41 24.71
CA PRO A 308 -4.98 1.39 23.69
C PRO A 308 -3.73 1.97 23.02
N VAL A 309 -3.79 2.10 21.68
CA VAL A 309 -2.77 2.78 20.87
C VAL A 309 -2.71 4.26 21.23
N GLN A 310 -1.50 4.75 21.53
CA GLN A 310 -1.21 6.10 22.03
C GLN A 310 0.04 6.67 21.36
N VAL A 311 0.02 6.72 20.02
CA VAL A 311 1.09 7.32 19.22
C VAL A 311 1.03 8.84 19.35
N ASP A 312 2.19 9.48 19.55
CA ASP A 312 2.26 10.94 19.48
C ASP A 312 2.00 11.42 18.06
N VAL A 313 1.02 12.30 17.92
CA VAL A 313 0.66 12.97 16.65
C VAL A 313 0.75 14.50 16.77
N THR A 314 1.26 14.98 17.90
CA THR A 314 1.23 16.39 18.31
C THR A 314 2.59 17.07 18.24
N SER A 315 3.70 16.33 18.35
CA SER A 315 5.02 16.94 18.13
C SER A 315 5.20 17.40 16.68
N PRO A 316 6.02 18.43 16.41
CA PRO A 316 6.33 18.86 15.04
C PRO A 316 6.82 17.71 14.15
N GLN A 317 7.66 16.83 14.70
CA GLN A 317 8.26 15.70 13.99
C GLN A 317 7.21 14.63 13.66
N ALA A 318 6.34 14.30 14.61
CA ALA A 318 5.25 13.38 14.39
C ALA A 318 4.25 13.91 13.35
N ARG A 319 3.84 15.19 13.44
CA ARG A 319 2.96 15.81 12.45
C ARG A 319 3.55 15.77 11.04
N ALA A 320 4.85 16.08 10.91
CA ALA A 320 5.53 16.01 9.62
C ALA A 320 5.57 14.58 9.07
N ALA A 321 5.82 13.57 9.92
CA ALA A 321 5.77 12.17 9.52
C ALA A 321 4.37 11.72 9.11
N LEU A 322 3.34 12.12 9.86
CA LEU A 322 1.95 11.82 9.57
C LEU A 322 1.50 12.45 8.24
N ALA A 323 1.89 13.70 7.98
CA ALA A 323 1.61 14.36 6.70
C ALA A 323 2.22 13.62 5.51
N ARG A 324 3.48 13.17 5.63
CA ARG A 324 4.11 12.32 4.61
C ARG A 324 3.40 10.98 4.45
N GLY A 325 3.02 10.34 5.56
CA GLY A 325 2.27 9.09 5.54
C GLY A 325 0.92 9.23 4.85
N ARG A 326 0.19 10.32 5.11
CA ARG A 326 -1.08 10.64 4.44
C ARG A 326 -0.89 10.84 2.95
N ALA A 327 0.13 11.61 2.54
CA ALA A 327 0.45 11.80 1.13
C ALA A 327 0.73 10.45 0.43
N SER A 328 1.47 9.54 1.07
CA SER A 328 1.70 8.20 0.54
C SER A 328 0.42 7.35 0.47
N PHE A 329 -0.46 7.44 1.47
CA PHE A 329 -1.73 6.70 1.52
C PHE A 329 -2.67 7.06 0.35
N GLU A 330 -2.64 8.33 -0.06
CA GLU A 330 -3.45 8.88 -1.16
C GLU A 330 -2.72 8.83 -2.52
N LYS A 331 -1.39 8.56 -2.54
CA LYS A 331 -0.59 8.53 -3.77
C LYS A 331 -0.89 7.28 -4.59
N ARG A 332 -1.30 7.48 -5.84
CA ARG A 332 -1.43 6.41 -6.84
C ARG A 332 -0.07 6.03 -7.41
N VAL A 333 0.25 4.74 -7.38
CA VAL A 333 1.56 4.21 -7.81
C VAL A 333 1.43 2.95 -8.67
N GLY A 334 2.53 2.60 -9.35
CA GLY A 334 2.64 1.40 -10.17
C GLY A 334 1.78 1.43 -11.44
N GLN A 335 1.89 0.36 -12.24
CA GLN A 335 1.19 0.26 -13.52
C GLN A 335 -0.33 0.37 -13.40
N ARG A 336 -0.92 -0.19 -12.34
CA ARG A 336 -2.38 -0.13 -12.12
C ARG A 336 -2.87 1.21 -11.55
N ASN A 337 -1.97 2.14 -11.23
CA ASN A 337 -2.28 3.48 -10.73
C ASN A 337 -3.26 3.50 -9.54
N HIS A 338 -3.00 2.65 -8.54
CA HIS A 338 -3.80 2.54 -7.31
C HIS A 338 -3.11 3.22 -6.13
N ALA A 339 -3.92 3.75 -5.22
CA ALA A 339 -3.52 4.21 -3.90
C ALA A 339 -4.03 3.25 -2.80
N CYS A 340 -3.49 3.36 -1.59
CA CYS A 340 -4.03 2.63 -0.43
C CYS A 340 -5.50 3.00 -0.17
N ALA A 341 -5.82 4.29 -0.34
CA ALA A 341 -7.16 4.83 -0.17
C ALA A 341 -8.21 4.14 -1.07
N ASP A 342 -7.83 3.80 -2.31
CA ASP A 342 -8.76 3.21 -3.29
C ASP A 342 -9.38 1.88 -2.84
N CYS A 343 -8.70 1.15 -1.94
CA CYS A 343 -9.15 -0.15 -1.43
C CYS A 343 -9.58 -0.10 0.04
N HIS A 344 -8.99 0.79 0.83
CA HIS A 344 -9.10 0.74 2.29
C HIS A 344 -9.97 1.83 2.92
N THR A 345 -10.53 2.75 2.14
CA THR A 345 -11.51 3.73 2.66
C THR A 345 -12.97 3.29 2.42
N PRO A 346 -13.90 3.64 3.34
CA PRO A 346 -15.32 3.27 3.25
C PRO A 346 -16.03 3.73 1.98
N ASP A 347 -15.65 4.90 1.44
CA ASP A 347 -16.22 5.47 0.23
C ASP A 347 -15.74 4.77 -1.06
N LYS A 348 -14.79 3.83 -0.94
CA LYS A 348 -14.18 3.08 -2.04
C LYS A 348 -14.36 1.57 -1.87
N GLY A 349 -13.27 0.85 -1.60
CA GLY A 349 -13.23 -0.61 -1.54
C GLY A 349 -13.47 -1.21 -0.16
N ALA A 350 -13.38 -0.44 0.93
CA ALA A 350 -13.45 -1.04 2.26
C ALA A 350 -14.81 -1.67 2.54
N ASN A 351 -14.80 -2.73 3.36
CA ASN A 351 -15.98 -3.53 3.72
C ASN A 351 -16.64 -4.27 2.52
N LYS A 352 -15.97 -4.31 1.37
CA LYS A 352 -16.34 -5.07 0.16
C LYS A 352 -15.32 -6.18 -0.11
N PHE A 353 -15.73 -7.17 -0.88
CA PHE A 353 -14.85 -8.26 -1.30
C PHE A 353 -14.06 -7.89 -2.57
N LEU A 354 -12.74 -8.06 -2.53
CA LEU A 354 -11.86 -8.12 -3.69
C LEU A 354 -11.53 -9.59 -3.97
N GLY A 355 -12.22 -10.16 -4.96
CA GLY A 355 -12.33 -11.61 -5.11
C GLY A 355 -12.86 -12.23 -3.82
N GLY A 356 -12.11 -13.16 -3.23
CA GLY A 356 -12.49 -13.80 -1.96
C GLY A 356 -12.11 -13.00 -0.71
N ARG A 357 -11.39 -11.88 -0.86
CA ARG A 357 -10.80 -11.17 0.28
C ARG A 357 -11.65 -9.97 0.69
N LEU A 358 -12.14 -9.98 1.92
CA LEU A 358 -12.77 -8.80 2.51
C LEU A 358 -11.71 -7.71 2.75
N LEU A 359 -11.94 -6.53 2.17
CA LEU A 359 -11.07 -5.37 2.37
C LEU A 359 -11.40 -4.68 3.68
N VAL A 360 -10.36 -4.45 4.49
CA VAL A 360 -10.48 -3.81 5.80
C VAL A 360 -10.61 -2.30 5.66
N ASP A 361 -11.49 -1.72 6.48
CA ASP A 361 -11.65 -0.28 6.68
C ASP A 361 -10.58 0.28 7.63
N VAL A 362 -9.72 1.16 7.12
CA VAL A 362 -8.68 1.80 7.94
C VAL A 362 -9.23 2.72 9.03
N SER A 363 -10.46 3.22 8.90
CA SER A 363 -11.05 4.13 9.89
C SER A 363 -11.42 3.43 11.19
N ALA A 364 -11.64 2.11 11.14
CA ALA A 364 -11.81 1.25 12.31
C ALA A 364 -10.49 0.88 12.99
N GLY A 365 -9.35 1.28 12.40
CA GLY A 365 -8.02 0.98 12.85
C GLY A 365 -7.50 -0.34 12.30
N LEU A 366 -6.29 -0.29 11.74
CA LEU A 366 -5.53 -1.49 11.39
C LEU A 366 -4.79 -2.00 12.64
N THR A 367 -5.50 -2.58 13.61
CA THR A 367 -4.87 -3.15 14.81
C THR A 367 -4.67 -4.66 14.73
N ARG A 368 -5.33 -5.33 13.77
CA ARG A 368 -5.30 -6.79 13.57
C ARG A 368 -4.31 -7.14 12.46
N HIS A 369 -3.02 -7.13 12.80
CA HIS A 369 -1.93 -7.11 11.82
C HIS A 369 -1.37 -8.48 11.38
N PHE A 370 -1.90 -9.58 11.90
CA PHE A 370 -1.42 -10.91 11.49
C PHE A 370 -2.48 -11.70 10.74
N ARG A 371 -2.07 -12.24 9.60
CA ARG A 371 -2.90 -13.03 8.70
C ARG A 371 -2.88 -14.48 9.18
N ALA A 372 -4.05 -15.05 9.47
CA ALA A 372 -4.25 -16.45 9.88
C ALA A 372 -4.13 -17.49 8.74
N THR A 373 -3.71 -17.10 7.53
CA THR A 373 -3.58 -18.04 6.39
C THR A 373 -2.15 -18.56 6.30
N PRO A 374 -1.92 -19.87 6.10
CA PRO A 374 -0.58 -20.43 5.96
C PRO A 374 0.07 -19.83 4.71
N MET A 375 1.01 -18.92 4.91
CA MET A 375 1.90 -18.44 3.89
C MET A 375 3.30 -18.99 4.18
N ASN A 376 4.00 -19.38 3.13
CA ASN A 376 5.45 -19.54 3.16
C ASN A 376 6.07 -18.28 3.80
N LEU A 377 7.04 -18.46 4.70
CA LEU A 377 7.81 -17.42 5.41
C LEU A 377 8.25 -16.26 4.49
N ALA A 378 8.42 -16.50 3.19
CA ALA A 378 8.71 -15.49 2.17
C ALA A 378 7.62 -14.43 1.95
N SER A 379 6.33 -14.75 2.14
CA SER A 379 5.21 -13.80 1.94
C SER A 379 4.85 -12.99 3.19
N LEU A 380 5.32 -13.41 4.37
CA LEU A 380 5.32 -12.59 5.59
C LEU A 380 6.32 -11.42 5.47
N ARG A 381 7.43 -11.62 4.74
CA ARG A 381 8.49 -10.63 4.53
C ARG A 381 8.09 -9.41 3.69
N SER A 382 6.98 -9.46 2.94
CA SER A 382 6.61 -8.39 2.00
C SER A 382 5.45 -7.48 2.45
N GLN A 383 4.68 -7.87 3.47
CA GLN A 383 3.45 -7.16 3.85
C GLN A 383 3.61 -6.14 4.98
N SER A 384 4.76 -6.09 5.66
CA SER A 384 5.07 -5.12 6.73
C SER A 384 5.53 -3.74 6.24
N SER A 385 5.62 -3.52 4.92
CA SER A 385 6.06 -2.27 4.31
C SER A 385 4.91 -1.66 3.50
N PRO A 386 3.97 -0.83 4.04
CA PRO A 386 4.11 0.16 5.12
C PRO A 386 2.98 0.14 6.17
N ILE A 387 3.31 0.14 7.47
CA ILE A 387 2.29 0.28 8.54
C ILE A 387 1.99 1.77 8.75
N LEU A 388 0.91 2.26 8.15
CA LEU A 388 0.32 3.56 8.48
C LEU A 388 -0.78 3.34 9.52
N THR A 389 -0.47 3.64 10.78
CA THR A 389 -1.48 3.76 11.85
C THR A 389 -2.27 5.04 11.63
N TYR A 390 -3.38 4.95 10.91
CA TYR A 390 -4.42 5.98 10.94
C TYR A 390 -5.48 5.54 11.96
N ASN A 391 -5.59 6.26 13.07
CA ASN A 391 -6.67 6.07 14.04
C ASN A 391 -7.21 7.43 14.48
N ARG A 392 -8.54 7.50 14.62
CA ARG A 392 -9.28 8.67 15.10
C ARG A 392 -8.83 9.01 16.53
N VAL A 393 -8.10 10.11 16.69
CA VAL A 393 -7.91 10.76 17.98
C VAL A 393 -9.29 11.19 18.47
N ARG A 394 -9.78 10.64 19.58
CA ARG A 394 -10.95 11.19 20.29
C ARG A 394 -10.55 12.58 20.80
N SER A 395 -10.86 13.63 20.04
CA SER A 395 -10.92 14.98 20.58
C SER A 395 -12.09 15.03 21.55
N GLY A 396 -11.80 15.20 22.85
CA GLY A 396 -12.83 15.31 23.88
C GLY A 396 -13.78 16.47 23.63
N ARG A 397 -15.06 16.15 23.47
CA ARG A 397 -16.19 16.98 23.89
C ARG A 397 -17.27 16.04 24.41
N LEU A 398 -17.41 16.02 25.73
CA LEU A 398 -18.63 15.58 26.39
C LEU A 398 -19.75 16.50 25.90
N LEU A 399 -20.72 15.95 25.16
CA LEU A 399 -22.03 16.56 25.04
C LEU A 399 -22.94 15.90 26.09
N PRO A 400 -23.78 16.67 26.79
CA PRO A 400 -24.56 16.16 27.91
C PRO A 400 -25.61 15.18 27.43
N ARG A 401 -25.83 14.11 28.22
CA ARG A 401 -26.97 13.21 28.04
C ARG A 401 -28.26 14.02 28.19
N ALA A 402 -29.11 13.99 27.16
CA ALA A 402 -30.51 14.34 27.31
C ALA A 402 -31.23 13.20 28.04
N SER A 403 -32.19 13.61 28.85
CA SER A 403 -32.98 12.90 29.86
C SER A 403 -33.66 11.63 29.38
#